data_AF-A0A2P1PP66-F1
#
_entry.id   AF-A0A2P1PP66-F1
#
_cell.length_a   1.000
_cell.length_b   1.000
_cell.length_c   1.000
_cell.angle_alpha   90.00
_cell.angle_beta   90.00
_cell.angle_gamma   90.00
#
_symmetry.space_group_name_H-M   'P 1'
#
loop_
_entity.id
_entity.type
_entity.pdbx_description
1 polymer ?
#
loop_
_entity_poly.entity_id
_entity_poly.type
_entity_poly.pdbx_seq_one_letter_code
_entity_poly.pdbx_strand_id
1 'polypeptide(L)'
;MRAFVQHGLPAMRFVLSVLIGALWVAPLYANEPTPAAPLTERQMDEITVVAGYQPGPGLWRVSKGEHEMWVLATISPLPKRMQWAADEVKTVIMESEEVIAQPSVKFEFDRGVFGMMMLVPSAMGARKNPDKETLQDQLPPALYQRWLVQKKKFMGRDRSVEKYRPIFAANELFDAVMDDLDLSYKAVVWPVVEKSAKKLKRTITEPVVTLKIDDTKGKLKAFKETELDDVACLESTISLLETELDVLKARANAWATGDVDTLKTMTLNERASSCTNAFLNSSLMKNSPLANVQQQVAATWLKSATTALEKNQSTLAILSLSQVLDSRNYLSALKAQGYAIEAPGESLAEPDSETEREPETADASAP
;
A
#
# COMPACT_ATOMS: atom_id res chain seq x y z
N MET A 1 15.16 -16.40 0.21
CA MET A 1 15.25 -17.54 1.15
C MET A 1 13.85 -17.90 1.64
N ARG A 2 13.52 -19.20 1.69
CA ARG A 2 12.16 -19.75 1.89
C ARG A 2 11.70 -19.60 3.35
N ALA A 3 10.43 -19.24 3.57
CA ALA A 3 9.79 -19.13 4.87
C ALA A 3 9.20 -20.48 5.33
N PHE A 4 9.40 -20.81 6.61
CA PHE A 4 8.81 -21.95 7.32
C PHE A 4 7.41 -21.55 7.85
N VAL A 5 6.43 -22.45 7.69
CA VAL A 5 5.04 -22.32 8.14
C VAL A 5 4.83 -23.28 9.32
N GLN A 6 4.18 -22.83 10.39
CA GLN A 6 3.69 -23.71 11.46
C GLN A 6 2.21 -23.41 11.73
N HIS A 7 1.39 -24.45 11.59
CA HIS A 7 -0.05 -24.47 11.90
C HIS A 7 -0.28 -24.81 13.38
N GLY A 8 -1.27 -24.16 14.01
CA GLY A 8 -1.80 -24.53 15.33
C GLY A 8 -3.28 -24.91 15.25
N LEU A 9 -3.66 -26.02 15.88
CA LEU A 9 -5.03 -26.51 16.08
C LEU A 9 -5.68 -25.90 17.35
N PRO A 10 -7.02 -25.79 17.44
CA PRO A 10 -7.71 -25.02 18.49
C PRO A 10 -8.09 -25.85 19.73
N ALA A 11 -8.19 -25.15 20.88
CA ALA A 11 -8.54 -25.70 22.19
C ALA A 11 -10.06 -25.70 22.49
N MET A 12 -10.47 -26.74 23.21
CA MET A 12 -11.81 -27.13 23.64
C MET A 12 -12.38 -26.19 24.73
N ARG A 13 -13.66 -25.81 24.61
CA ARG A 13 -14.42 -24.97 25.56
C ARG A 13 -15.04 -25.83 26.68
N PHE A 14 -14.90 -25.39 27.94
CA PHE A 14 -15.67 -25.91 29.08
C PHE A 14 -16.71 -24.88 29.52
N VAL A 15 -17.95 -25.36 29.70
CA VAL A 15 -19.13 -24.64 30.19
C VAL A 15 -19.30 -24.97 31.68
N LEU A 16 -19.56 -23.96 32.52
CA LEU A 16 -20.08 -24.13 33.89
C LEU A 16 -21.00 -22.93 34.20
N SER A 17 -22.31 -23.10 34.04
CA SER A 17 -23.31 -23.38 35.07
C SER A 17 -23.73 -22.19 35.94
N VAL A 18 -25.03 -21.95 35.84
CA VAL A 18 -25.91 -20.96 36.46
C VAL A 18 -26.07 -21.19 37.97
N LEU A 19 -26.18 -20.12 38.75
CA LEU A 19 -26.90 -20.13 40.03
C LEU A 19 -27.59 -18.77 40.26
N ILE A 20 -28.91 -18.86 40.42
CA ILE A 20 -29.90 -17.80 40.64
C ILE A 20 -30.01 -17.51 42.14
N GLY A 21 -30.16 -16.25 42.53
CA GLY A 21 -30.43 -15.90 43.93
C GLY A 21 -30.87 -14.45 44.18
N ALA A 22 -32.20 -14.28 44.25
CA ALA A 22 -32.97 -13.33 45.06
C ALA A 22 -32.87 -11.79 44.83
N LEU A 23 -33.98 -11.27 44.30
CA LEU A 23 -34.41 -9.87 44.23
C LEU A 23 -34.58 -9.22 45.62
N TRP A 24 -34.11 -7.97 45.75
CA TRP A 24 -34.70 -6.93 46.60
C TRP A 24 -35.03 -5.74 45.71
N VAL A 25 -36.31 -5.36 45.62
CA VAL A 25 -36.79 -4.22 44.83
C VAL A 25 -36.99 -3.04 45.76
N ALA A 26 -36.26 -1.95 45.51
CA ALA A 26 -36.58 -0.62 46.03
C ALA A 26 -36.99 0.28 44.84
N PRO A 27 -37.99 1.17 44.99
CA PRO A 27 -38.43 2.03 43.89
C PRO A 27 -37.45 3.19 43.77
N LEU A 28 -36.60 3.17 42.75
CA LEU A 28 -35.85 4.34 42.32
C LEU A 28 -36.65 5.05 41.23
N TYR A 29 -36.88 6.34 41.46
CA TYR A 29 -37.50 7.29 40.55
C TYR A 29 -36.95 7.13 39.13
N ALA A 30 -37.85 6.89 38.19
CA ALA A 30 -37.55 6.88 36.77
C ALA A 30 -37.19 8.32 36.34
N ASN A 31 -35.91 8.59 36.15
CA ASN A 31 -35.47 9.62 35.23
C ASN A 31 -35.80 9.09 33.82
N GLU A 32 -36.72 9.74 33.11
CA GLU A 32 -36.91 9.46 31.69
C GLU A 32 -35.59 9.75 30.96
N PRO A 33 -34.94 8.77 30.33
CA PRO A 33 -33.83 9.05 29.45
C PRO A 33 -34.37 9.82 28.25
N THR A 34 -33.92 11.06 28.09
CA THR A 34 -33.99 11.79 26.82
C THR A 34 -33.63 10.84 25.69
N PRO A 35 -34.46 10.69 24.64
CA PRO A 35 -34.12 9.84 23.50
C PRO A 35 -32.83 10.38 22.90
N ALA A 36 -31.72 9.66 23.12
CA ALA A 36 -30.55 9.81 22.30
C ALA A 36 -31.00 9.49 20.87
N ALA A 37 -30.80 10.44 19.96
CA ALA A 37 -30.98 10.19 18.54
C ALA A 37 -30.29 8.86 18.19
N PRO A 38 -30.93 7.97 17.42
CA PRO A 38 -30.30 6.71 17.05
C PRO A 38 -28.98 7.06 16.37
N LEU A 39 -27.88 6.65 17.00
CA LEU A 39 -26.63 6.45 16.27
C LEU A 39 -27.02 5.50 15.17
N THR A 40 -27.01 5.98 13.94
CA THR A 40 -27.14 5.15 12.75
C THR A 40 -26.03 4.12 12.87
N GLU A 41 -26.39 2.95 13.37
CA GLU A 41 -25.60 1.74 13.27
C GLU A 41 -25.43 1.59 11.75
N ARG A 42 -24.28 2.06 11.24
CA ARG A 42 -23.91 1.79 9.86
C ARG A 42 -24.04 0.28 9.76
N GLN A 43 -25.00 -0.19 8.98
CA GLN A 43 -24.99 -1.56 8.48
C GLN A 43 -23.67 -1.70 7.74
N MET A 44 -22.68 -2.17 8.50
CA MET A 44 -21.39 -2.59 8.01
C MET A 44 -21.67 -3.93 7.36
N ASP A 45 -21.98 -3.90 6.08
CA ASP A 45 -21.88 -5.10 5.27
C ASP A 45 -20.46 -5.62 5.45
N GLU A 46 -20.33 -6.87 5.91
CA GLU A 46 -19.05 -7.52 6.06
C GLU A 46 -18.44 -7.65 4.66
N ILE A 47 -17.62 -6.67 4.28
CA ILE A 47 -16.92 -6.64 3.00
C ILE A 47 -15.97 -7.83 3.02
N THR A 48 -16.40 -8.92 2.40
CA THR A 48 -15.60 -10.15 2.27
C THR A 48 -14.51 -9.87 1.25
N VAL A 49 -13.26 -10.20 1.60
CA VAL A 49 -12.13 -10.04 0.69
C VAL A 49 -12.34 -10.97 -0.50
N VAL A 50 -12.41 -10.41 -1.71
CA VAL A 50 -12.73 -11.17 -2.92
C VAL A 50 -11.59 -12.15 -3.23
N ALA A 51 -11.94 -13.42 -3.37
CA ALA A 51 -11.06 -14.49 -3.82
C ALA A 51 -11.49 -14.97 -5.22
N GLY A 52 -10.53 -15.31 -6.08
CA GLY A 52 -10.80 -15.83 -7.42
C GLY A 52 -10.13 -15.05 -8.56
N TYR A 53 -10.57 -15.32 -9.79
CA TYR A 53 -10.12 -14.67 -11.03
C TYR A 53 -10.67 -13.25 -11.10
N GLN A 54 -9.78 -12.27 -11.26
CA GLN A 54 -10.10 -10.86 -11.15
C GLN A 54 -9.40 -10.10 -12.29
N PRO A 55 -10.12 -9.31 -13.12
CA PRO A 55 -9.55 -8.61 -14.28
C PRO A 55 -8.29 -7.80 -13.89
N GLY A 56 -8.29 -7.28 -12.66
CA GLY A 56 -7.24 -6.39 -12.16
C GLY A 56 -7.52 -4.94 -12.53
N PRO A 57 -6.60 -4.02 -12.19
CA PRO A 57 -6.74 -2.61 -12.51
C PRO A 57 -6.64 -2.43 -14.02
N GLY A 58 -7.46 -1.55 -14.59
CA GLY A 58 -7.30 -1.16 -15.98
C GLY A 58 -5.97 -0.45 -16.22
N LEU A 59 -5.56 -0.37 -17.49
CA LEU A 59 -4.29 0.22 -17.91
C LEU A 59 -4.46 1.71 -18.25
N TRP A 60 -3.55 2.55 -17.75
CA TRP A 60 -3.45 3.95 -18.20
C TRP A 60 -2.66 3.98 -19.51
N ARG A 61 -3.10 4.79 -20.46
CA ARG A 61 -2.37 4.99 -21.71
C ARG A 61 -1.62 6.31 -21.67
N VAL A 62 -0.34 6.27 -22.00
CA VAL A 62 0.52 7.45 -22.20
C VAL A 62 0.93 7.45 -23.66
N SER A 63 0.60 8.49 -24.43
CA SER A 63 0.88 8.48 -25.87
C SER A 63 1.44 9.81 -26.38
N LYS A 64 2.26 9.73 -27.44
CA LYS A 64 2.76 10.88 -28.21
C LYS A 64 3.15 10.43 -29.61
N GLY A 65 2.37 10.82 -30.61
CA GLY A 65 2.55 10.34 -31.99
C GLY A 65 2.29 8.83 -32.08
N GLU A 66 3.22 8.11 -32.69
CA GLU A 66 3.16 6.64 -32.86
C GLU A 66 3.64 5.86 -31.62
N HIS A 67 4.07 6.57 -30.58
CA HIS A 67 4.64 5.97 -29.38
C HIS A 67 3.62 5.93 -28.25
N GLU A 68 3.46 4.76 -27.65
CA GLU A 68 2.62 4.57 -26.48
C GLU A 68 3.30 3.76 -25.37
N MET A 69 2.88 4.07 -24.15
CA MET A 69 3.21 3.32 -22.96
C MET A 69 1.94 3.03 -22.18
N TRP A 70 1.69 1.75 -21.94
CA TRP A 70 0.64 1.26 -21.08
C TRP A 70 1.16 1.16 -19.65
N VAL A 71 0.47 1.75 -18.69
CA VAL A 71 0.88 1.81 -17.29
C VAL A 71 -0.08 1.00 -16.43
N LEU A 72 0.45 -0.07 -15.85
CA LEU A 72 -0.26 -0.92 -14.90
C LEU A 72 -0.09 -0.36 -13.48
N ALA A 73 -1.18 0.15 -12.91
CA ALA A 73 -1.20 0.68 -11.55
C ALA A 73 -1.47 -0.42 -10.51
N THR A 74 -0.50 -0.71 -9.66
CA THR A 74 -0.63 -1.70 -8.57
C THR A 74 -0.99 -1.02 -7.25
N ILE A 75 -1.65 -1.73 -6.34
CA ILE A 75 -1.71 -1.32 -4.94
C ILE A 75 -0.99 -2.32 -4.05
N SER A 76 -0.72 -1.89 -2.82
CA SER A 76 -0.28 -2.75 -1.74
C SER A 76 -0.97 -2.29 -0.46
N PRO A 77 -1.39 -3.21 0.42
CA PRO A 77 -1.35 -4.67 0.27
C PRO A 77 -2.45 -5.21 -0.67
N LEU A 78 -2.33 -6.47 -1.11
CA LEU A 78 -3.31 -7.20 -1.95
C LEU A 78 -3.80 -8.47 -1.27
N PRO A 79 -4.97 -9.03 -1.64
CA PRO A 79 -5.45 -10.28 -1.06
C PRO A 79 -4.49 -11.46 -1.33
N LYS A 80 -4.12 -12.19 -0.27
CA LYS A 80 -3.15 -13.30 -0.28
C LYS A 80 -3.48 -14.40 -1.31
N ARG A 81 -4.77 -14.65 -1.53
CA ARG A 81 -5.29 -15.77 -2.34
C ARG A 81 -5.91 -15.32 -3.67
N MET A 82 -5.70 -14.06 -4.06
CA MET A 82 -6.19 -13.56 -5.33
C MET A 82 -5.46 -14.23 -6.49
N GLN A 83 -6.21 -14.58 -7.54
CA GLN A 83 -5.66 -15.01 -8.82
C GLN A 83 -5.91 -13.89 -9.82
N TRP A 84 -4.85 -13.20 -10.23
CA TRP A 84 -4.99 -12.11 -11.18
C TRP A 84 -5.19 -12.63 -12.61
N ALA A 85 -6.25 -12.16 -13.26
CA ALA A 85 -6.56 -12.39 -14.67
C ALA A 85 -5.64 -11.58 -15.58
N ALA A 86 -4.39 -12.02 -15.71
CA ALA A 86 -3.37 -11.26 -16.41
C ALA A 86 -3.47 -11.31 -17.95
N ASP A 87 -4.59 -11.71 -18.54
CA ASP A 87 -4.67 -11.95 -19.98
C ASP A 87 -4.59 -10.65 -20.79
N GLU A 88 -5.25 -9.58 -20.35
CA GLU A 88 -5.10 -8.23 -20.91
C GLU A 88 -3.64 -7.77 -20.87
N VAL A 89 -3.00 -7.88 -19.70
CA VAL A 89 -1.59 -7.49 -19.56
C VAL A 89 -0.66 -8.36 -20.38
N LYS A 90 -0.92 -9.67 -20.53
CA LYS A 90 -0.12 -10.52 -21.41
C LYS A 90 -0.25 -10.11 -22.88
N THR A 91 -1.43 -9.69 -23.32
CA THR A 91 -1.63 -9.14 -24.67
C THR A 91 -0.80 -7.88 -24.85
N VAL A 92 -0.84 -6.95 -23.89
CA VAL A 92 -0.01 -5.74 -23.95
C VAL A 92 1.48 -6.07 -23.94
N ILE A 93 1.96 -7.01 -23.11
CA ILE A 93 3.37 -7.47 -23.15
C ILE A 93 3.74 -8.09 -24.51
N MET A 94 2.78 -8.75 -25.17
CA MET A 94 2.97 -9.31 -26.49
C MET A 94 3.09 -8.22 -27.56
N GLU A 95 2.50 -7.05 -27.36
CA GLU A 95 2.58 -5.92 -28.30
C GLU A 95 3.74 -4.98 -27.96
N SER A 96 4.15 -4.89 -26.69
CA SER A 96 5.25 -4.03 -26.24
C SER A 96 6.63 -4.62 -26.51
N GLU A 97 7.59 -3.79 -26.90
CA GLU A 97 8.99 -4.19 -27.06
C GLU A 97 9.77 -4.18 -25.73
N GLU A 98 9.32 -3.37 -24.78
CA GLU A 98 9.97 -3.14 -23.49
C GLU A 98 8.98 -3.15 -22.32
N VAL A 99 9.45 -3.67 -21.18
CA VAL A 99 8.74 -3.66 -19.90
C VAL A 99 9.58 -2.91 -18.86
N ILE A 100 9.02 -1.86 -18.29
CA ILE A 100 9.65 -1.06 -17.23
C ILE A 100 9.08 -1.48 -15.88
N ALA A 101 9.96 -1.92 -14.98
CA ALA A 101 9.61 -2.26 -13.61
C ALA A 101 9.21 -1.01 -12.79
N GLN A 102 8.57 -1.24 -11.65
CA GLN A 102 8.41 -0.19 -10.65
C GLN A 102 9.77 0.35 -10.23
N PRO A 103 9.87 1.65 -9.94
CA PRO A 103 11.13 2.19 -9.47
C PRO A 103 11.44 1.66 -8.08
N SER A 104 12.71 1.34 -7.86
CA SER A 104 13.14 0.71 -6.62
C SER A 104 14.42 1.34 -6.07
N VAL A 105 14.63 1.15 -4.77
CA VAL A 105 15.84 1.57 -4.08
C VAL A 105 16.60 0.32 -3.68
N LYS A 106 17.88 0.27 -4.05
CA LYS A 106 18.81 -0.79 -3.66
C LYS A 106 19.78 -0.23 -2.63
N PHE A 107 19.89 -0.90 -1.48
CA PHE A 107 20.92 -0.56 -0.49
C PHE A 107 22.17 -1.41 -0.72
N GLU A 108 23.31 -0.74 -0.86
CA GLU A 108 24.63 -1.36 -0.92
C GLU A 108 25.38 -1.06 0.37
N PHE A 109 25.68 -2.09 1.15
CA PHE A 109 26.36 -1.94 2.43
C PHE A 109 27.87 -2.14 2.26
N ASP A 110 28.66 -1.47 3.11
CA ASP A 110 30.13 -1.62 3.21
C ASP A 110 30.61 -3.02 3.64
N ARG A 111 29.69 -3.98 3.84
CA ARG A 111 29.97 -5.34 4.32
C ARG A 111 29.33 -6.38 3.41
N GLY A 112 30.06 -7.46 3.15
CA GLY A 112 29.52 -8.65 2.47
C GLY A 112 28.53 -9.44 3.34
N VAL A 113 27.93 -10.48 2.77
CA VAL A 113 26.84 -11.29 3.39
C VAL A 113 27.19 -11.78 4.80
N PHE A 114 28.39 -12.32 5.00
CA PHE A 114 28.85 -12.78 6.32
C PHE A 114 28.97 -11.64 7.34
N GLY A 115 29.49 -10.48 6.90
CA GLY A 115 29.60 -9.30 7.75
C GLY A 115 28.23 -8.76 8.16
N MET A 116 27.24 -8.81 7.28
CA MET A 116 25.85 -8.46 7.60
C MET A 116 25.22 -9.46 8.57
N MET A 117 25.49 -10.76 8.42
CA MET A 117 24.99 -11.80 9.34
C MET A 117 25.49 -11.58 10.77
N MET A 118 26.74 -11.14 10.95
CA MET A 118 27.30 -10.81 12.28
C MET A 118 26.61 -9.62 12.96
N LEU A 119 25.89 -8.76 12.21
CA LEU A 119 25.16 -7.61 12.78
C LEU A 119 23.73 -7.95 13.21
N VAL A 120 23.21 -9.13 12.86
CA VAL A 120 21.82 -9.54 13.17
C VAL A 120 21.48 -9.42 14.66
N PRO A 121 22.31 -9.91 15.62
CA PRO A 121 22.00 -9.77 17.04
C PRO A 121 21.88 -8.30 17.48
N SER A 122 22.76 -7.44 16.96
CA SER A 122 22.72 -6.00 17.23
C SER A 122 21.46 -5.35 16.62
N ALA A 123 21.08 -5.75 15.40
CA ALA A 123 19.88 -5.27 14.74
C ALA A 123 18.61 -5.71 15.47
N MET A 124 18.55 -6.95 15.95
CA MET A 124 17.46 -7.42 16.81
C MET A 124 17.39 -6.66 18.14
N GLY A 125 18.54 -6.29 18.69
CA GLY A 125 18.62 -5.43 19.87
C GLY A 125 18.12 -4.01 19.61
N ALA A 126 18.42 -3.44 18.44
CA ALA A 126 18.02 -2.08 18.06
C ALA A 126 16.51 -1.89 17.84
N ARG A 127 15.76 -3.00 17.72
CA ARG A 127 14.29 -2.97 17.69
C ARG A 127 13.67 -2.72 19.06
N LYS A 128 14.44 -2.96 20.13
CA LYS A 128 13.96 -2.87 21.51
C LYS A 128 14.15 -1.46 22.06
N ASN A 129 13.31 -1.08 23.02
CA ASN A 129 13.48 0.16 23.75
C ASN A 129 14.87 0.23 24.40
N PRO A 130 15.46 1.43 24.50
CA PRO A 130 16.61 1.66 25.36
C PRO A 130 16.27 1.29 26.81
N ASP A 131 17.30 1.02 27.61
CA ASP A 131 17.21 0.74 29.06
C ASP A 131 16.25 -0.39 29.50
N LYS A 132 15.83 -1.23 28.55
CA LYS A 132 14.87 -2.35 28.74
C LYS A 132 13.47 -1.90 29.16
N GLU A 133 13.13 -0.64 28.87
CA GLU A 133 11.79 -0.12 29.08
C GLU A 133 10.76 -0.87 28.24
N THR A 134 9.53 -0.85 28.70
CA THR A 134 8.39 -1.45 28.02
C THR A 134 7.56 -0.39 27.30
N LEU A 135 6.67 -0.82 26.41
CA LEU A 135 5.65 0.06 25.84
C LEU A 135 4.78 0.71 26.93
N GLN A 136 4.58 0.06 28.08
CA GLN A 136 3.86 0.67 29.19
C GLN A 136 4.60 1.89 29.77
N ASP A 137 5.93 1.84 29.79
CA ASP A 137 6.76 2.92 30.31
C ASP A 137 6.86 4.09 29.31
N GLN A 138 6.80 3.77 28.01
CA GLN A 138 7.00 4.72 26.91
C GLN A 138 5.71 5.42 26.43
N LEU A 139 4.55 4.77 26.60
CA LEU A 139 3.29 5.27 26.03
C LEU A 139 2.46 6.04 27.05
N PRO A 140 1.74 7.11 26.62
CA PRO A 140 0.70 7.71 27.44
C PRO A 140 -0.31 6.66 27.91
N PRO A 141 -0.80 6.72 29.17
CA PRO A 141 -1.65 5.66 29.73
C PRO A 141 -2.89 5.32 28.88
N ALA A 142 -3.53 6.33 28.29
CA ALA A 142 -4.68 6.13 27.41
C ALA A 142 -4.32 5.37 26.12
N LEU A 143 -3.16 5.68 25.53
CA LEU A 143 -2.66 4.98 24.34
C LEU A 143 -2.27 3.54 24.67
N TYR A 144 -1.68 3.29 25.84
CA TYR A 144 -1.35 1.93 26.28
C TYR A 144 -2.60 1.05 26.42
N GLN A 145 -3.72 1.60 26.93
CA GLN A 145 -4.97 0.84 27.00
C GLN A 145 -5.51 0.46 25.60
N ARG A 146 -5.46 1.38 24.64
CA ARG A 146 -5.85 1.08 23.25
C ARG A 146 -4.93 0.03 22.63
N TRP A 147 -3.62 0.14 22.85
CA TRP A 147 -2.63 -0.87 22.45
C TRP A 147 -2.99 -2.26 22.97
N LEU A 148 -3.32 -2.40 24.26
CA LEU A 148 -3.66 -3.69 24.87
C LEU A 148 -4.88 -4.35 24.20
N VAL A 149 -5.87 -3.56 23.77
CA VAL A 149 -7.04 -4.05 23.02
C VAL A 149 -6.61 -4.62 21.66
N GLN A 150 -5.86 -3.85 20.87
CA GLN A 150 -5.42 -4.27 19.54
C GLN A 150 -4.48 -5.48 19.60
N LYS A 151 -3.51 -5.44 20.52
CA LYS A 151 -2.58 -6.55 20.77
C LYS A 151 -3.30 -7.83 21.13
N LYS A 152 -4.29 -7.78 22.04
CA LYS A 152 -5.06 -8.96 22.44
C LYS A 152 -5.83 -9.55 21.25
N LYS A 153 -6.37 -8.69 20.38
CA LYS A 153 -7.14 -9.08 19.20
C LYS A 153 -6.27 -9.75 18.13
N PHE A 154 -5.16 -9.12 17.75
CA PHE A 154 -4.39 -9.52 16.56
C PHE A 154 -3.08 -10.26 16.85
N MET A 155 -2.49 -10.08 18.04
CA MET A 155 -1.16 -10.62 18.39
C MET A 155 -1.20 -11.63 19.55
N GLY A 156 -2.37 -11.83 20.15
CA GLY A 156 -2.57 -12.76 21.25
C GLY A 156 -1.69 -12.45 22.48
N ARG A 157 -0.87 -13.41 22.88
CA ARG A 157 -0.06 -13.36 24.12
C ARG A 157 1.41 -13.04 23.90
N ASP A 158 1.80 -12.56 22.72
CA ASP A 158 3.20 -12.23 22.48
C ASP A 158 3.67 -11.13 23.44
N ARG A 159 4.63 -11.47 24.30
CA ARG A 159 5.23 -10.53 25.27
C ARG A 159 6.49 -9.87 24.74
N SER A 160 7.03 -10.34 23.62
CA SER A 160 8.25 -9.79 23.04
C SER A 160 8.05 -8.37 22.54
N VAL A 161 6.88 -8.09 21.98
CA VAL A 161 6.49 -6.79 21.41
C VAL A 161 6.38 -5.67 22.46
N GLU A 162 6.15 -6.00 23.73
CA GLU A 162 6.16 -5.00 24.82
C GLU A 162 7.53 -4.38 25.02
N LYS A 163 8.60 -5.01 24.54
CA LYS A 163 9.97 -4.52 24.67
C LYS A 163 10.40 -3.74 23.43
N TYR A 164 9.57 -3.68 22.40
CA TYR A 164 9.90 -3.01 21.15
C TYR A 164 9.71 -1.51 21.27
N ARG A 165 10.45 -0.77 20.46
CA ARG A 165 10.17 0.64 20.25
C ARG A 165 8.80 0.81 19.61
N PRO A 166 8.07 1.90 19.91
CA PRO A 166 6.75 2.17 19.34
C PRO A 166 6.65 1.95 17.82
N ILE A 167 7.65 2.38 17.01
CA ILE A 167 7.64 2.14 15.55
C ILE A 167 7.68 0.65 15.17
N PHE A 168 8.44 -0.17 15.90
CA PHE A 168 8.54 -1.59 15.63
C PHE A 168 7.29 -2.33 16.11
N ALA A 169 6.74 -1.95 17.28
CA ALA A 169 5.46 -2.47 17.75
C ALA A 169 4.31 -2.13 16.78
N ALA A 170 4.32 -0.92 16.22
CA ALA A 170 3.34 -0.49 15.22
C ALA A 170 3.40 -1.35 13.96
N ASN A 171 4.59 -1.67 13.47
CA ASN A 171 4.75 -2.52 12.28
C ASN A 171 4.34 -3.97 12.54
N GLU A 172 4.75 -4.56 13.67
CA GLU A 172 4.35 -5.93 14.03
C GLU A 172 2.82 -6.04 14.22
N LEU A 173 2.19 -5.04 14.82
CA LEU A 173 0.73 -4.98 14.92
C LEU A 173 0.07 -4.87 13.54
N PHE A 174 0.57 -3.99 12.68
CA PHE A 174 0.01 -3.80 11.36
C PHE A 174 0.17 -5.05 10.48
N ASP A 175 1.32 -5.72 10.54
CA ASP A 175 1.58 -6.98 9.85
C ASP A 175 0.62 -8.08 10.33
N ALA A 176 0.41 -8.20 11.65
CA ALA A 176 -0.55 -9.14 12.22
C ALA A 176 -1.99 -8.88 11.75
N VAL A 177 -2.38 -7.61 11.63
CA VAL A 177 -3.70 -7.22 11.09
C VAL A 177 -3.79 -7.59 9.61
N MET A 178 -2.80 -7.23 8.79
CA MET A 178 -2.84 -7.62 7.38
C MET A 178 -2.94 -9.14 7.24
N ASP A 179 -2.26 -9.88 8.11
CA ASP A 179 -2.31 -11.31 8.10
C ASP A 179 -3.71 -11.86 8.43
N ASP A 180 -4.38 -11.30 9.44
CA ASP A 180 -5.77 -11.59 9.83
C ASP A 180 -6.78 -11.24 8.74
N LEU A 181 -6.55 -10.13 8.02
CA LEU A 181 -7.37 -9.69 6.89
C LEU A 181 -7.11 -10.48 5.59
N ASP A 182 -6.24 -11.49 5.61
CA ASP A 182 -5.80 -12.20 4.42
C ASP A 182 -5.20 -11.28 3.33
N LEU A 183 -4.53 -10.20 3.76
CA LEU A 183 -3.81 -9.25 2.90
C LEU A 183 -2.30 -9.50 2.94
N SER A 184 -1.60 -9.13 1.88
CA SER A 184 -0.16 -9.36 1.74
C SER A 184 0.52 -8.24 0.94
N TYR A 185 1.66 -7.78 1.45
CA TYR A 185 2.55 -6.86 0.76
C TYR A 185 3.37 -7.49 -0.37
N LYS A 186 3.34 -8.83 -0.51
CA LYS A 186 4.08 -9.52 -1.57
C LYS A 186 3.61 -9.03 -2.93
N ALA A 187 4.56 -8.74 -3.81
CA ALA A 187 4.27 -8.39 -5.20
C ALA A 187 3.62 -9.59 -5.91
N VAL A 188 2.30 -9.54 -6.09
CA VAL A 188 1.55 -10.55 -6.86
C VAL A 188 1.69 -10.30 -8.36
N VAL A 189 1.77 -9.03 -8.76
CA VAL A 189 1.77 -8.59 -10.16
C VAL A 189 3.12 -8.82 -10.85
N TRP A 190 4.22 -8.35 -10.24
CA TRP A 190 5.54 -8.37 -10.88
C TRP A 190 6.00 -9.76 -11.35
N PRO A 191 5.89 -10.85 -10.55
CA PRO A 191 6.32 -12.18 -11.00
C PRO A 191 5.57 -12.67 -12.25
N VAL A 192 4.31 -12.27 -12.44
CA VAL A 192 3.51 -12.63 -13.62
C VAL A 192 3.99 -11.84 -14.85
N VAL A 193 4.20 -10.53 -14.69
CA VAL A 193 4.70 -9.66 -15.76
C VAL A 193 6.11 -10.07 -16.18
N GLU A 194 7.03 -10.20 -15.23
CA GLU A 194 8.43 -10.56 -15.47
C GLU A 194 8.55 -11.90 -16.20
N LYS A 195 7.79 -12.92 -15.75
CA LYS A 195 7.77 -14.24 -16.39
C LYS A 195 7.26 -14.17 -17.84
N SER A 196 6.24 -13.36 -18.09
CA SER A 196 5.65 -13.19 -19.43
C SER A 196 6.61 -12.45 -20.36
N ALA A 197 7.19 -11.35 -19.90
CA ALA A 197 8.19 -10.58 -20.64
C ALA A 197 9.41 -11.43 -21.01
N LYS A 198 9.94 -12.22 -20.06
CA LYS A 198 11.06 -13.15 -20.32
C LYS A 198 10.70 -14.23 -21.34
N LYS A 199 9.50 -14.81 -21.27
CA LYS A 199 9.02 -15.82 -22.24
C LYS A 199 8.97 -15.25 -23.67
N LEU A 200 8.54 -14.00 -23.79
CA LEU A 200 8.44 -13.27 -25.06
C LEU A 200 9.74 -12.56 -25.46
N LYS A 201 10.81 -12.69 -24.65
CA LYS A 201 12.11 -12.03 -24.86
C LYS A 201 12.00 -10.50 -24.99
N ARG A 202 11.05 -9.89 -24.28
CA ARG A 202 10.94 -8.43 -24.19
C ARG A 202 12.08 -7.87 -23.33
N THR A 203 12.51 -6.65 -23.67
CA THR A 203 13.50 -5.94 -22.85
C THR A 203 12.88 -5.65 -21.48
N ILE A 204 13.62 -5.88 -20.41
CA ILE A 204 13.19 -5.50 -19.05
C ILE A 204 14.13 -4.42 -18.54
N THR A 205 13.57 -3.25 -18.24
CA THR A 205 14.27 -2.12 -17.65
C THR A 205 13.90 -2.00 -16.18
N GLU A 206 14.90 -2.01 -15.30
CA GLU A 206 14.72 -1.86 -13.86
C GLU A 206 15.24 -0.49 -13.41
N PRO A 207 14.35 0.48 -13.12
CA PRO A 207 14.77 1.79 -12.62
C PRO A 207 15.21 1.67 -11.16
N VAL A 208 16.51 1.58 -10.92
CA VAL A 208 17.09 1.38 -9.59
C VAL A 208 17.92 2.58 -9.15
N VAL A 209 17.59 3.13 -7.97
CA VAL A 209 18.45 4.06 -7.24
C VAL A 209 19.29 3.28 -6.23
N THR A 210 20.61 3.30 -6.39
CA THR A 210 21.53 2.61 -5.48
C THR A 210 22.01 3.57 -4.39
N LEU A 211 21.74 3.22 -3.14
CA LEU A 211 22.18 3.95 -1.95
C LEU A 211 23.28 3.19 -1.24
N LYS A 212 24.46 3.81 -1.17
CA LYS A 212 25.60 3.24 -0.45
C LYS A 212 25.50 3.58 1.04
N ILE A 213 25.60 2.56 1.87
CA ILE A 213 25.59 2.63 3.32
C ILE A 213 26.98 2.29 3.82
N ASP A 214 27.79 3.33 3.96
CA ASP A 214 29.09 3.23 4.62
C ASP A 214 28.95 3.14 6.14
N ASP A 215 29.93 2.53 6.80
CA ASP A 215 29.95 2.28 8.24
C ASP A 215 28.63 1.71 8.79
N THR A 216 28.14 0.62 8.20
CA THR A 216 26.88 -0.01 8.61
C THR A 216 26.84 -0.33 10.11
N LYS A 217 27.96 -0.79 10.70
CA LYS A 217 28.04 -1.09 12.14
C LYS A 217 27.91 0.19 12.98
N GLY A 218 28.63 1.26 12.65
CA GLY A 218 28.53 2.52 13.36
C GLY A 218 27.15 3.15 13.23
N LYS A 219 26.55 3.14 12.02
CA LYS A 219 25.17 3.60 11.79
C LYS A 219 24.14 2.80 12.58
N LEU A 220 24.29 1.47 12.65
CA LEU A 220 23.41 0.63 13.47
C LEU A 220 23.55 0.94 14.96
N LYS A 221 24.78 1.17 15.44
CA LYS A 221 25.04 1.57 16.82
C LYS A 221 24.41 2.94 17.12
N ALA A 222 24.63 3.93 16.25
CA ALA A 222 24.04 5.26 16.38
C ALA A 222 22.50 5.21 16.37
N PHE A 223 21.90 4.37 15.51
CA PHE A 223 20.46 4.14 15.49
C PHE A 223 19.94 3.60 16.81
N LYS A 224 20.65 2.65 17.42
CA LYS A 224 20.28 2.08 18.73
C LYS A 224 20.34 3.12 19.86
N GLU A 225 21.28 4.06 19.77
CA GLU A 225 21.48 5.13 20.75
C GLU A 225 20.56 6.34 20.52
N THR A 226 19.84 6.37 19.39
CA THR A 226 18.98 7.50 19.02
C THR A 226 17.55 7.30 19.50
N GLU A 227 17.09 8.25 20.30
CA GLU A 227 15.67 8.45 20.60
C GLU A 227 14.93 8.84 19.32
N LEU A 228 13.80 8.16 19.07
CA LEU A 228 12.90 8.49 17.98
C LEU A 228 11.61 8.97 18.61
N ASP A 229 11.00 9.99 18.00
CA ASP A 229 9.62 10.38 18.31
C ASP A 229 8.66 9.43 17.57
N ASP A 230 8.68 8.15 17.98
CA ASP A 230 8.00 7.07 17.28
C ASP A 230 6.64 6.69 17.90
N VAL A 231 6.25 7.32 19.02
CA VAL A 231 4.93 7.15 19.64
C VAL A 231 3.80 7.51 18.66
N ALA A 232 3.97 8.60 17.90
CA ALA A 232 3.00 9.04 16.89
C ALA A 232 2.76 7.99 15.77
N CYS A 233 3.78 7.21 15.42
CA CYS A 233 3.63 6.11 14.47
C CYS A 233 2.73 5.00 15.02
N LEU A 234 2.89 4.65 16.30
CA LEU A 234 2.03 3.65 16.93
C LEU A 234 0.61 4.17 17.10
N GLU A 235 0.44 5.41 17.53
CA GLU A 235 -0.88 6.02 17.68
C GLU A 235 -1.65 6.08 16.35
N SER A 236 -1.05 6.60 15.29
CA SER A 236 -1.68 6.65 13.96
C SER A 236 -2.01 5.25 13.43
N THR A 237 -1.19 4.25 13.76
CA THR A 237 -1.50 2.85 13.43
C THR A 237 -2.73 2.36 14.18
N ILE A 238 -2.80 2.56 15.49
CA ILE A 238 -3.96 2.15 16.30
C ILE A 238 -5.23 2.87 15.84
N SER A 239 -5.15 4.18 15.57
CA SER A 239 -6.29 4.95 15.07
C SER A 239 -6.82 4.41 13.73
N LEU A 240 -5.93 4.14 12.77
CA LEU A 240 -6.31 3.49 11.49
C LEU A 240 -7.04 2.16 11.72
N LEU A 241 -6.57 1.34 12.67
CA LEU A 241 -7.20 0.05 12.98
C LEU A 241 -8.56 0.18 13.68
N GLU A 242 -8.83 1.31 14.32
CA GLU A 242 -10.09 1.57 15.00
C GLU A 242 -11.16 2.15 14.05
N THR A 243 -10.75 2.86 12.99
CA THR A 243 -11.67 3.61 12.14
C THR A 243 -11.76 3.11 10.69
N GLU A 244 -10.73 2.42 10.18
CA GLU A 244 -10.51 2.29 8.73
C GLU A 244 -10.19 0.85 8.26
N LEU A 245 -10.42 -0.17 9.08
CA LEU A 245 -10.22 -1.57 8.66
C LEU A 245 -11.06 -1.95 7.43
N ASP A 246 -12.31 -1.50 7.37
CA ASP A 246 -13.18 -1.78 6.23
C ASP A 246 -12.74 -1.02 4.97
N VAL A 247 -12.15 0.17 5.13
CA VAL A 247 -11.56 0.93 4.02
C VAL A 247 -10.38 0.15 3.43
N LEU A 248 -9.54 -0.49 4.26
CA LEU A 248 -8.43 -1.32 3.78
C LEU A 248 -8.92 -2.52 2.95
N LYS A 249 -9.98 -3.21 3.40
CA LYS A 249 -10.58 -4.32 2.65
C LYS A 249 -11.25 -3.83 1.37
N ALA A 250 -12.04 -2.77 1.45
CA ALA A 250 -12.72 -2.17 0.30
C ALA A 250 -11.72 -1.72 -0.77
N ARG A 251 -10.61 -1.11 -0.38
CA ARG A 251 -9.53 -0.71 -1.29
C ARG A 251 -8.86 -1.91 -1.97
N ALA A 252 -8.59 -2.97 -1.22
CA ALA A 252 -8.03 -4.21 -1.77
C ALA A 252 -8.98 -4.85 -2.80
N ASN A 253 -10.28 -4.87 -2.49
CA ASN A 253 -11.32 -5.38 -3.37
C ASN A 253 -11.51 -4.52 -4.61
N ALA A 254 -11.56 -3.18 -4.47
CA ALA A 254 -11.71 -2.25 -5.58
C ALA A 254 -10.59 -2.41 -6.61
N TRP A 255 -9.35 -2.64 -6.17
CA TRP A 255 -8.27 -2.97 -7.09
C TRP A 255 -8.43 -4.33 -7.76
N ALA A 256 -8.88 -5.34 -7.02
CA ALA A 256 -9.12 -6.66 -7.58
C ALA A 256 -10.18 -6.58 -8.69
N THR A 257 -11.29 -5.88 -8.44
CA THR A 257 -12.40 -5.76 -9.38
C THR A 257 -12.20 -4.68 -10.45
N GLY A 258 -11.13 -3.89 -10.41
CA GLY A 258 -10.86 -2.81 -11.35
C GLY A 258 -11.68 -1.53 -11.14
N ASP A 259 -12.25 -1.32 -9.95
CA ASP A 259 -13.00 -0.11 -9.57
C ASP A 259 -12.04 1.04 -9.24
N VAL A 260 -11.61 1.74 -10.29
CA VAL A 260 -10.64 2.84 -10.20
C VAL A 260 -11.24 4.07 -9.52
N ASP A 261 -12.54 4.31 -9.62
CA ASP A 261 -13.17 5.49 -9.02
C ASP A 261 -13.25 5.38 -7.50
N THR A 262 -13.61 4.21 -6.99
CA THR A 262 -13.50 3.92 -5.55
C THR A 262 -12.05 4.06 -5.08
N LEU A 263 -11.09 3.52 -5.83
CA LEU A 263 -9.66 3.62 -5.50
C LEU A 263 -9.13 5.06 -5.43
N LYS A 264 -9.60 5.97 -6.31
CA LYS A 264 -9.21 7.40 -6.30
C LYS A 264 -9.65 8.11 -5.02
N THR A 265 -10.75 7.68 -4.41
CA THR A 265 -11.30 8.33 -3.19
C THR A 265 -10.67 7.81 -1.88
N MET A 266 -10.02 6.63 -1.91
CA MET A 266 -9.49 5.96 -0.72
C MET A 266 -8.01 6.27 -0.49
N THR A 267 -7.72 7.31 0.31
CA THR A 267 -6.35 7.66 0.72
C THR A 267 -5.97 7.00 2.05
N LEU A 268 -4.73 6.48 2.16
CA LEU A 268 -4.18 5.85 3.38
C LEU A 268 -2.96 6.63 3.93
N ASN A 269 -2.99 7.96 3.80
CA ASN A 269 -1.78 8.78 3.91
C ASN A 269 -1.31 9.03 5.36
N GLU A 270 -2.18 8.94 6.36
CA GLU A 270 -1.88 9.40 7.72
C GLU A 270 -0.90 8.49 8.49
N ARG A 271 -1.06 7.16 8.42
CA ARG A 271 -0.09 6.21 9.03
C ARG A 271 1.26 6.27 8.32
N ALA A 272 1.24 6.24 6.98
CA ALA A 272 2.47 6.20 6.18
C ALA A 272 3.35 7.43 6.43
N SER A 273 2.73 8.62 6.51
CA SER A 273 3.44 9.86 6.84
C SER A 273 3.95 9.88 8.27
N SER A 274 3.14 9.53 9.27
CA SER A 274 3.55 9.50 10.69
C SER A 274 4.75 8.58 10.95
N CYS A 275 4.73 7.36 10.42
CA CYS A 275 5.83 6.41 10.60
C CYS A 275 7.10 6.79 9.83
N THR A 276 6.94 7.36 8.63
CA THR A 276 8.08 7.86 7.85
C THR A 276 8.71 9.07 8.53
N ASN A 277 7.90 10.00 9.05
CA ASN A 277 8.36 11.22 9.71
C ASN A 277 9.14 10.93 10.99
N ALA A 278 8.70 9.95 11.79
CA ALA A 278 9.43 9.52 12.99
C ALA A 278 10.90 9.16 12.69
N PHE A 279 11.14 8.52 11.53
CA PHE A 279 12.48 8.19 11.08
C PHE A 279 13.20 9.37 10.40
N LEU A 280 12.56 10.05 9.44
CA LEU A 280 13.17 11.12 8.65
C LEU A 280 13.51 12.37 9.49
N ASN A 281 12.71 12.68 10.51
CA ASN A 281 12.93 13.84 11.38
C ASN A 281 13.93 13.57 12.51
N SER A 282 14.41 12.33 12.63
CA SER A 282 15.45 11.99 13.60
C SER A 282 16.77 12.70 13.28
N SER A 283 17.59 12.94 14.31
CA SER A 283 18.91 13.55 14.18
C SER A 283 19.84 12.77 13.23
N LEU A 284 19.62 11.47 13.07
CA LEU A 284 20.35 10.61 12.13
C LEU A 284 20.08 10.92 10.66
N MET A 285 18.90 11.49 10.36
CA MET A 285 18.37 11.54 8.99
C MET A 285 18.34 12.94 8.38
N LYS A 286 18.38 14.00 9.21
CA LYS A 286 18.37 15.41 8.77
C LYS A 286 19.47 15.78 7.77
N ASN A 287 20.60 15.06 7.75
CA ASN A 287 21.74 15.29 6.84
C ASN A 287 22.05 14.08 5.94
N SER A 288 21.11 13.16 5.78
CA SER A 288 21.33 11.90 5.05
C SER A 288 21.09 12.06 3.55
N PRO A 289 21.82 11.31 2.67
CA PRO A 289 21.48 11.15 1.25
C PRO A 289 20.03 10.73 0.98
N LEU A 290 19.34 10.23 2.00
CA LEU A 290 17.95 9.78 1.96
C LEU A 290 16.94 10.92 1.87
N ALA A 291 17.29 12.17 2.18
CA ALA A 291 16.36 13.29 2.18
C ALA A 291 15.71 13.54 0.80
N ASN A 292 16.45 13.32 -0.29
CA ASN A 292 15.96 13.54 -1.66
C ASN A 292 15.69 12.22 -2.42
N VAL A 293 15.66 11.07 -1.71
CA VAL A 293 15.55 9.76 -2.36
C VAL A 293 14.28 9.64 -3.21
N GLN A 294 13.15 10.19 -2.75
CA GLN A 294 11.89 10.13 -3.48
C GLN A 294 11.97 10.84 -4.84
N GLN A 295 12.62 12.01 -4.87
CA GLN A 295 12.85 12.76 -6.11
C GLN A 295 13.79 12.01 -7.06
N GLN A 296 14.86 11.41 -6.52
CA GLN A 296 15.80 10.61 -7.32
C GLN A 296 15.10 9.37 -7.91
N VAL A 297 14.31 8.65 -7.11
CA VAL A 297 13.55 7.47 -7.55
C VAL A 297 12.61 7.83 -8.69
N ALA A 298 11.88 8.94 -8.56
CA ALA A 298 10.99 9.41 -9.61
C ALA A 298 11.73 9.86 -10.87
N ALA A 299 12.83 10.61 -10.72
CA ALA A 299 13.65 11.04 -11.85
C ALA A 299 14.29 9.86 -12.60
N THR A 300 14.77 8.85 -11.87
CA THR A 300 15.30 7.61 -12.46
C THR A 300 14.24 6.87 -13.25
N TRP A 301 13.02 6.75 -12.72
CA TRP A 301 11.91 6.15 -13.46
C TRP A 301 11.53 6.96 -14.70
N LEU A 302 11.36 8.28 -14.55
CA LEU A 302 10.98 9.17 -15.65
C LEU A 302 11.98 9.10 -16.78
N LYS A 303 13.28 9.07 -16.47
CA LYS A 303 14.33 8.90 -17.47
C LYS A 303 14.18 7.58 -18.23
N SER A 304 13.91 6.47 -17.53
CA SER A 304 13.65 5.19 -18.17
C SER A 304 12.39 5.22 -19.04
N ALA A 305 11.30 5.81 -18.53
CA ALA A 305 10.03 5.93 -19.25
C ALA A 305 10.15 6.76 -20.52
N THR A 306 10.77 7.94 -20.47
CA THR A 306 10.95 8.79 -21.66
C THR A 306 11.88 8.14 -22.68
N THR A 307 12.95 7.47 -22.22
CA THR A 307 13.86 6.74 -23.13
C THR A 307 13.14 5.61 -23.86
N ALA A 308 12.28 4.86 -23.17
CA ALA A 308 11.52 3.78 -23.79
C ALA A 308 10.44 4.32 -24.74
N LEU A 309 9.74 5.40 -24.35
CA LEU A 309 8.75 6.08 -25.18
C LEU A 309 9.35 6.67 -26.46
N GLU A 310 10.60 7.15 -26.44
CA GLU A 310 11.27 7.65 -27.64
C GLU A 310 11.76 6.54 -28.57
N LYS A 311 12.06 5.35 -28.00
CA LYS A 311 12.74 4.26 -28.71
C LYS A 311 11.78 3.21 -29.27
N ASN A 312 10.70 2.91 -28.57
CA ASN A 312 9.80 1.79 -28.86
C ASN A 312 8.43 2.29 -29.30
N GLN A 313 7.71 1.53 -30.12
CA GLN A 313 6.33 1.89 -30.46
C GLN A 313 5.38 1.62 -29.28
N SER A 314 5.58 0.51 -28.56
CA SER A 314 4.78 0.15 -27.40
C SER A 314 5.64 -0.27 -26.20
N THR A 315 5.34 0.28 -25.04
CA THR A 315 6.03 -0.06 -23.78
C THR A 315 5.01 -0.41 -22.71
N LEU A 316 5.26 -1.45 -21.90
CA LEU A 316 4.51 -1.65 -20.66
C LEU A 316 5.33 -1.09 -19.50
N ALA A 317 4.72 -0.33 -18.61
CA ALA A 317 5.33 0.09 -17.37
C ALA A 317 4.45 -0.26 -16.17
N ILE A 318 5.07 -0.37 -15.00
CA ILE A 318 4.36 -0.65 -13.75
C ILE A 318 4.66 0.46 -12.76
N LEU A 319 3.60 0.97 -12.13
CA LEU A 319 3.68 1.94 -11.04
C LEU A 319 2.77 1.51 -9.90
N SER A 320 2.91 2.12 -8.72
CA SER A 320 1.85 2.08 -7.71
C SER A 320 0.74 3.06 -8.10
N LEU A 321 -0.49 2.79 -7.68
CA LEU A 321 -1.61 3.70 -7.89
C LEU A 321 -1.32 5.09 -7.30
N SER A 322 -0.67 5.15 -6.13
CA SER A 322 -0.28 6.43 -5.54
C SER A 322 0.71 7.22 -6.41
N GLN A 323 1.59 6.54 -7.17
CA GLN A 323 2.50 7.19 -8.12
C GLN A 323 1.76 7.64 -9.38
N VAL A 324 0.79 6.86 -9.85
CA VAL A 324 -0.06 7.20 -11.00
C VAL A 324 -0.95 8.41 -10.72
N LEU A 325 -1.53 8.48 -9.52
CA LEU A 325 -2.43 9.55 -9.10
C LEU A 325 -1.71 10.78 -8.50
N ASP A 326 -0.39 10.73 -8.31
CA ASP A 326 0.37 11.87 -7.78
C ASP A 326 0.31 13.03 -8.77
N SER A 327 -0.33 14.12 -8.38
CA SER A 327 -0.45 15.32 -9.21
C SER A 327 0.89 16.00 -9.49
N ARG A 328 1.95 15.67 -8.74
CA ARG A 328 3.25 16.33 -8.82
C ARG A 328 4.33 15.50 -9.51
N ASN A 329 4.04 14.26 -9.90
CA ASN A 329 5.08 13.35 -10.40
C ASN A 329 4.60 12.32 -11.43
N TYR A 330 5.54 11.50 -11.94
CA TYR A 330 5.30 10.40 -12.88
C TYR A 330 4.43 10.81 -14.08
N LEU A 331 3.14 10.43 -14.12
CA LEU A 331 2.27 10.73 -15.25
C LEU A 331 2.02 12.23 -15.44
N SER A 332 1.98 13.02 -14.36
CA SER A 332 1.82 14.47 -14.50
C SER A 332 3.08 15.13 -15.08
N ALA A 333 4.26 14.58 -14.78
CA ALA A 333 5.53 15.02 -15.37
C ALA A 333 5.64 14.65 -16.85
N LEU A 334 5.07 13.50 -17.27
CA LEU A 334 4.94 13.14 -18.69
C LEU A 334 3.93 14.05 -19.39
N LYS A 335 2.77 14.33 -18.77
CA LYS A 335 1.79 15.29 -19.31
C LYS A 335 2.40 16.65 -19.56
N ALA A 336 3.23 17.16 -18.64
CA ALA A 336 3.96 18.41 -18.79
C ALA A 336 4.97 18.41 -19.96
N GLN A 337 5.42 17.24 -20.40
CA GLN A 337 6.30 17.05 -21.58
C GLN A 337 5.51 16.86 -22.90
N GLY A 338 4.19 17.03 -22.86
CA GLY A 338 3.30 16.95 -24.02
C GLY A 338 2.84 15.54 -24.38
N TYR A 339 2.92 14.58 -23.45
CA TYR A 339 2.28 13.28 -23.62
C TYR A 339 0.79 13.37 -23.26
N ALA A 340 -0.07 12.72 -24.05
CA ALA A 340 -1.47 12.51 -23.68
C ALA A 340 -1.55 11.40 -22.63
N ILE A 341 -2.42 11.57 -21.63
CA ILE A 341 -2.64 10.61 -20.54
C ILE A 341 -4.13 10.27 -20.52
N GLU A 342 -4.46 9.01 -20.73
CA GLU A 342 -5.83 8.47 -20.70
C GLU A 342 -5.96 7.52 -19.51
N ALA A 343 -6.97 7.75 -18.65
CA ALA A 343 -7.28 6.83 -17.57
C ALA A 343 -8.02 5.59 -18.09
N PRO A 344 -8.01 4.46 -17.37
CA PRO A 344 -8.74 3.28 -17.78
C PRO A 344 -10.24 3.58 -17.89
N GLY A 345 -10.83 3.23 -19.04
CA GLY A 345 -12.24 3.49 -19.33
C GLY A 345 -12.54 4.90 -19.86
N GLU A 346 -11.57 5.81 -19.92
CA GLU A 346 -11.70 7.09 -20.62
C GLU A 346 -11.24 6.93 -22.07
N SER A 347 -12.17 6.74 -23.01
CA SER A 347 -11.91 7.01 -24.42
C SER A 347 -12.03 8.52 -24.63
N LEU A 348 -10.98 9.17 -25.12
CA LEU A 348 -11.12 10.53 -25.66
C LEU A 348 -12.12 10.44 -26.82
N ALA A 349 -13.32 10.98 -26.61
CA ALA A 349 -14.25 11.21 -27.71
C ALA A 349 -13.52 12.00 -28.79
N GLU A 350 -13.45 11.45 -30.00
CA GLU A 350 -13.06 12.21 -31.17
C GLU A 350 -13.99 13.44 -31.25
N PRO A 351 -13.47 14.65 -31.51
CA PRO A 351 -14.34 15.81 -31.68
C PRO A 351 -15.29 15.51 -32.85
N ASP A 352 -16.59 15.56 -32.55
CA ASP A 352 -17.68 15.29 -33.48
C ASP A 352 -17.39 15.94 -34.84
N SER A 353 -17.15 15.11 -35.84
CA SER A 353 -17.27 15.55 -37.23
C SER A 353 -18.76 15.73 -37.50
N GLU A 354 -19.25 16.94 -37.18
CA GLU A 354 -20.53 17.43 -37.67
C GLU A 354 -20.53 17.29 -39.19
N THR A 355 -21.17 16.22 -39.64
CA THR A 355 -21.40 15.94 -41.05
C THR A 355 -22.34 17.02 -41.56
N GLU A 356 -21.79 17.94 -42.35
CA GLU A 356 -22.51 18.79 -43.30
C GLU A 356 -23.58 17.94 -44.01
N ARG A 357 -24.84 18.14 -43.60
CA ARG A 357 -26.00 17.66 -44.36
C ARG A 357 -26.53 18.86 -45.14
N GLU A 358 -25.94 19.07 -46.31
CA GLU A 358 -26.43 19.97 -47.34
C GLU A 358 -27.88 19.56 -47.72
N PRO A 359 -28.86 20.49 -47.72
CA PRO A 359 -30.22 20.13 -48.10
C PRO A 359 -30.34 20.07 -49.61
N GLU A 360 -30.61 18.86 -50.10
CA GLU A 360 -30.94 18.54 -51.48
C GLU A 360 -32.15 19.36 -51.97
N THR A 361 -31.97 20.04 -53.10
CA THR A 361 -32.97 20.87 -53.77
C THR A 361 -34.13 20.03 -54.29
N ALA A 362 -35.34 20.26 -53.78
CA ALA A 362 -36.58 19.77 -54.38
C ALA A 362 -37.23 20.87 -55.22
N ASP A 363 -36.98 20.79 -56.53
CA ASP A 363 -37.80 21.38 -57.58
C ASP A 363 -39.14 20.63 -57.67
N ALA A 364 -40.26 21.36 -57.60
CA ALA A 364 -41.54 20.91 -58.15
C ALA A 364 -42.47 22.11 -58.34
N SER A 365 -42.54 22.54 -59.60
CA SER A 365 -43.54 23.45 -60.15
C SER A 365 -44.98 22.87 -60.05
N ALA A 366 -45.92 23.70 -59.58
CA ALA A 366 -47.26 24.07 -60.11
C ALA A 366 -48.19 23.00 -60.78
N PRO A 367 -49.53 23.18 -60.80
CA PRO A 367 -50.27 24.46 -60.74
C PRO A 367 -51.29 24.63 -59.60
#